data_AF-A0A2S2QPK6-F1
#
_entry.id   AF-A0A2S2QPK6-F1
#
_cell.length_a   1.000
_cell.length_b   1.000
_cell.length_c   1.000
_cell.angle_alpha   90.00
_cell.angle_beta   90.00
_cell.angle_gamma   90.00
#
_symmetry.space_group_name_H-M   'P 1'
#
loop_
_entity.id
_entity.type
_entity.pdbx_description
1 polymer ?
#
loop_
_entity_poly.entity_id
_entity_poly.type
_entity_poly.pdbx_seq_one_letter_code
_entity_poly.pdbx_strand_id
1 'polypeptide(L)'
;MAERGLPFRGDKEKFGSFNNGNFLGLLELLAKFDPFLASHIKEFGNKGSGVTSYLSKTICDEFIHIMAHKVRDSILDDLRTAGYFSLSVDSTPDWSRIDQLTVIVRYVSPNDGLPIERFLTFLEMGNHTGESMAKMVHNYLINECKIDFSKCRGQSYDNSANMSGKYKGMQEIILKINKYAMYIPCAGHSLNLVGRSVSI
;
A
#
# COMPACT_ATOMS: atom_id res chain seq x y z
N MET A 1 -7.37 2.87 -14.84
CA MET A 1 -7.30 1.42 -14.53
C MET A 1 -7.31 1.19 -13.03
N ALA A 2 -6.40 1.80 -12.26
CA ALA A 2 -6.34 1.71 -10.80
C ALA A 2 -7.66 2.09 -10.11
N GLU A 3 -8.26 3.23 -10.46
CA GLU A 3 -9.56 3.68 -9.92
C GLU A 3 -10.70 2.68 -10.15
N ARG A 4 -10.63 1.88 -11.22
CA ARG A 4 -11.66 0.89 -11.57
C ARG A 4 -11.30 -0.53 -11.14
N GLY A 5 -10.20 -0.73 -10.42
CA GLY A 5 -9.74 -2.06 -9.99
C GLY A 5 -9.43 -3.02 -11.14
N LEU A 6 -9.12 -2.50 -12.34
CA LEU A 6 -8.88 -3.34 -13.52
C LEU A 6 -7.42 -3.82 -13.57
N PRO A 7 -7.17 -5.12 -13.80
CA PRO A 7 -5.81 -5.65 -13.86
C PRO A 7 -5.09 -5.12 -15.11
N PHE A 8 -3.82 -4.75 -14.97
CA PHE A 8 -3.02 -4.31 -16.13
C PHE A 8 -2.74 -5.45 -17.11
N ARG A 9 -2.65 -6.69 -16.60
CA ARG A 9 -2.24 -7.88 -17.35
C ARG A 9 -3.42 -8.75 -17.76
N GLY A 10 -3.22 -9.52 -18.83
CA GLY A 10 -4.11 -10.59 -19.27
C GLY A 10 -3.33 -11.89 -19.45
N ASP A 11 -4.00 -12.93 -19.94
CA ASP A 11 -3.43 -14.27 -20.08
C ASP A 11 -2.31 -14.35 -21.14
N LYS A 12 -2.30 -13.41 -22.08
CA LYS A 12 -1.37 -13.38 -23.22
C LYS A 12 -0.60 -12.07 -23.22
N GLU A 13 0.70 -12.13 -23.51
CA GLU A 13 1.55 -10.92 -23.61
C GLU A 13 1.90 -10.66 -25.08
N LYS A 14 0.87 -10.50 -25.93
CA LYS A 14 1.03 -10.24 -27.37
C LYS A 14 0.03 -9.21 -27.87
N PHE A 15 0.50 -8.24 -28.66
CA PHE A 15 -0.37 -7.33 -29.38
C PHE A 15 -1.23 -8.09 -30.41
N GLY A 16 -2.49 -7.70 -30.54
CA GLY A 16 -3.53 -8.30 -31.38
C GLY A 16 -4.29 -9.45 -30.72
N SER A 17 -3.92 -9.86 -29.51
CA SER A 17 -4.62 -10.93 -28.79
C SER A 17 -5.79 -10.39 -27.97
N PHE A 18 -6.94 -11.05 -28.05
CA PHE A 18 -8.15 -10.67 -27.27
C PHE A 18 -7.91 -10.62 -25.75
N ASN A 19 -7.07 -11.51 -25.21
CA ASN A 19 -6.71 -11.55 -23.78
C ASN A 19 -5.32 -10.95 -23.50
N ASN A 20 -4.94 -9.85 -24.18
CA ASN A 20 -3.62 -9.23 -24.00
C ASN A 20 -3.48 -8.35 -22.74
N GLY A 21 -4.58 -8.16 -22.00
CA GLY A 21 -4.62 -7.34 -20.80
C GLY A 21 -4.88 -5.86 -21.08
N ASN A 22 -5.27 -5.13 -20.04
CA ASN A 22 -5.67 -3.73 -20.19
C ASN A 22 -4.52 -2.80 -20.61
N PHE A 23 -3.28 -3.09 -20.23
CA PHE A 23 -2.13 -2.29 -20.62
C PHE A 23 -1.88 -2.34 -22.13
N LEU A 24 -1.74 -3.55 -22.70
CA LEU A 24 -1.52 -3.71 -24.13
C LEU A 24 -2.74 -3.27 -24.95
N GLY A 25 -3.95 -3.61 -24.50
CA GLY A 25 -5.19 -3.15 -25.13
C GLY A 25 -5.35 -1.62 -25.14
N LEU A 26 -4.91 -0.92 -24.08
CA LEU A 26 -4.91 0.54 -24.07
C LEU A 26 -3.88 1.11 -25.05
N LEU A 27 -2.67 0.53 -25.11
CA LEU A 27 -1.66 0.94 -26.09
C LEU A 27 -2.14 0.75 -27.53
N GLU A 28 -2.85 -0.34 -27.82
CA GLU A 28 -3.51 -0.57 -29.12
C GLU A 28 -4.57 0.48 -29.44
N LEU A 29 -5.37 0.86 -28.44
CA LEU A 29 -6.37 1.91 -28.60
C LEU A 29 -5.70 3.26 -28.88
N LEU A 30 -4.67 3.62 -28.11
CA LEU A 30 -3.93 4.87 -28.28
C LEU A 30 -3.22 4.92 -29.64
N ALA A 31 -2.65 3.81 -30.10
CA ALA A 31 -2.00 3.69 -31.40
C ALA A 31 -2.94 3.96 -32.58
N LYS A 32 -4.27 3.84 -32.43
CA LYS A 32 -5.21 4.27 -33.48
C LYS A 32 -5.18 5.78 -33.74
N PHE A 33 -4.71 6.55 -32.77
CA PHE A 33 -4.68 8.01 -32.81
C PHE A 33 -3.25 8.59 -32.75
N ASP A 34 -2.25 7.77 -32.44
CA ASP A 34 -0.84 8.16 -32.37
C ASP A 34 -0.01 7.34 -33.39
N PRO A 35 0.35 7.93 -34.55
CA PRO A 35 1.15 7.25 -35.58
C PRO A 35 2.54 6.83 -35.10
N PHE A 36 3.14 7.56 -34.15
CA PHE A 36 4.44 7.22 -33.59
C PHE A 36 4.32 5.94 -32.77
N LEU A 37 3.34 5.87 -31.86
CA LEU A 37 3.07 4.66 -31.08
C LEU A 37 2.68 3.48 -31.97
N ALA A 38 1.86 3.70 -33.01
CA ALA A 38 1.50 2.67 -33.98
C ALA A 38 2.73 2.07 -34.68
N SER A 39 3.66 2.93 -35.10
CA SER A 39 4.89 2.50 -35.76
C SER A 39 5.78 1.70 -34.79
N HIS A 40 5.91 2.18 -33.55
CA HIS A 40 6.65 1.51 -32.50
C HIS A 40 6.08 0.12 -32.16
N ILE A 41 4.76 -0.01 -32.01
CA ILE A 41 4.10 -1.31 -31.78
C ILE A 41 4.31 -2.26 -32.97
N LYS A 42 4.18 -1.76 -34.21
CA LYS A 42 4.39 -2.56 -35.41
C LYS A 42 5.82 -3.09 -35.49
N GLU A 43 6.79 -2.28 -35.11
CA GLU A 43 8.20 -2.65 -35.14
C GLU A 43 8.59 -3.57 -33.98
N PHE A 44 8.11 -3.32 -32.76
CA PHE A 44 8.63 -3.93 -31.53
C PHE A 44 7.65 -4.80 -30.73
N GLY A 45 6.34 -4.70 -30.96
CA GLY A 45 5.31 -5.23 -30.07
C GLY A 45 5.33 -6.74 -29.83
N ASN A 46 5.79 -7.53 -30.81
CA ASN A 46 5.79 -9.00 -30.74
C ASN A 46 7.16 -9.62 -31.11
N LYS A 47 8.26 -8.87 -30.98
CA LYS A 47 9.61 -9.31 -31.42
C LYS A 47 10.23 -10.45 -30.59
N GLY A 48 9.70 -10.74 -29.40
CA GLY A 48 10.27 -11.72 -28.49
C GLY A 48 11.44 -11.17 -27.67
N SER A 49 12.28 -12.05 -27.12
CA SER A 49 13.44 -11.67 -26.30
C SER A 49 14.59 -11.08 -27.14
N GLY A 50 15.46 -10.31 -26.50
CA GLY A 50 16.66 -9.73 -27.14
C GLY A 50 16.44 -8.41 -27.89
N VAL A 51 15.22 -7.88 -27.89
CA VAL A 51 14.88 -6.58 -28.50
C VAL A 51 14.20 -5.69 -27.47
N THR A 52 14.75 -4.49 -27.25
CA THR A 52 14.22 -3.52 -26.28
C THR A 52 13.00 -2.80 -26.86
N SER A 53 11.79 -3.18 -26.42
CA SER A 53 10.55 -2.55 -26.87
C SER A 53 10.02 -1.48 -25.89
N TYR A 54 10.43 -1.50 -24.63
CA TYR A 54 9.82 -0.74 -23.52
C TYR A 54 8.32 -1.02 -23.29
N LEU A 55 7.74 -2.00 -24.00
CA LEU A 55 6.33 -2.38 -23.91
C LEU A 55 6.13 -3.72 -23.18
N SER A 56 7.21 -4.30 -22.65
CA SER A 56 7.13 -5.58 -21.93
C SER A 56 6.50 -5.39 -20.55
N LYS A 57 5.99 -6.50 -20.00
CA LYS A 57 5.50 -6.54 -18.62
C LYS A 57 6.54 -6.06 -17.60
N THR A 58 7.81 -6.44 -17.77
CA THR A 58 8.90 -6.05 -16.89
C THR A 58 9.06 -4.54 -16.85
N ILE A 59 9.03 -3.88 -18.00
CA ILE A 59 9.13 -2.42 -18.08
C ILE A 59 7.88 -1.74 -17.52
N CYS A 60 6.69 -2.31 -17.76
CA CYS A 60 5.46 -1.81 -17.14
C CYS A 60 5.54 -1.88 -15.60
N ASP A 61 6.04 -2.98 -15.05
CA ASP A 61 6.25 -3.13 -13.61
C ASP A 61 7.28 -2.13 -13.08
N GLU A 62 8.38 -1.91 -13.80
CA GLU A 62 9.38 -0.89 -13.43
C GLU A 62 8.74 0.50 -13.35
N PHE A 63 7.92 0.88 -14.34
CA PHE A 63 7.19 2.16 -14.29
C PHE A 63 6.24 2.22 -13.09
N ILE A 64 5.50 1.15 -12.81
CA ILE A 64 4.62 1.07 -11.64
C ILE A 64 5.42 1.28 -10.35
N HIS A 65 6.58 0.63 -10.21
CA HIS A 65 7.45 0.79 -9.05
C HIS A 65 7.99 2.22 -8.91
N ILE A 66 8.45 2.82 -10.01
CA ILE A 66 8.95 4.21 -10.00
C ILE A 66 7.84 5.18 -9.58
N MET A 67 6.65 5.03 -10.15
CA MET A 67 5.48 5.85 -9.79
C MET A 67 5.08 5.65 -8.33
N ALA A 68 5.03 4.41 -7.86
CA ALA A 68 4.73 4.09 -6.47
C ALA A 68 5.76 4.72 -5.51
N HIS A 69 7.06 4.65 -5.85
CA HIS A 69 8.11 5.28 -5.08
C HIS A 69 7.94 6.81 -5.03
N LYS A 70 7.63 7.45 -6.16
CA LYS A 70 7.39 8.90 -6.22
C LYS A 70 6.18 9.33 -5.39
N VAL A 71 5.09 8.58 -5.45
CA VAL A 71 3.90 8.84 -4.61
C VAL A 71 4.24 8.67 -3.14
N ARG A 72 4.95 7.60 -2.78
CA ARG A 72 5.40 7.35 -1.40
C ARG A 72 6.28 8.49 -0.89
N ASP A 73 7.28 8.92 -1.67
CA ASP A 73 8.17 10.01 -1.28
C ASP A 73 7.38 11.31 -1.02
N SER A 74 6.44 11.65 -1.90
CA SER A 74 5.56 12.80 -1.72
C SER A 74 4.75 12.71 -0.42
N ILE A 75 4.18 11.54 -0.11
CA ILE A 75 3.46 11.31 1.15
C ILE A 75 4.38 11.51 2.35
N LEU A 76 5.62 11.01 2.28
CA LEU A 76 6.59 11.11 3.37
C LEU A 76 7.05 12.57 3.58
N ASP A 77 7.22 13.34 2.51
CA ASP A 77 7.58 14.75 2.60
C ASP A 77 6.46 15.58 3.24
N ASP A 78 5.20 15.34 2.83
CA ASP A 78 4.03 15.95 3.45
C ASP A 78 3.93 15.58 4.94
N LEU A 79 4.13 14.30 5.27
CA LEU A 79 4.09 13.79 6.65
C LEU A 79 5.18 14.44 7.53
N ARG A 80 6.41 14.58 7.01
CA ARG A 80 7.52 15.24 7.73
C ARG A 80 7.22 16.72 7.99
N THR A 81 6.61 17.39 7.01
CA THR A 81 6.19 18.79 7.09
C THR A 81 5.05 18.98 8.09
N ALA A 82 4.05 18.11 8.08
CA ALA A 82 2.95 18.10 9.04
C ALA A 82 3.43 17.90 10.49
N GLY A 83 4.55 17.18 10.66
CA GLY A 83 5.18 16.95 11.95
C GLY A 83 4.48 15.84 12.74
N TYR A 84 3.27 16.08 13.22
CA TYR A 84 2.52 15.09 14.01
C TYR A 84 1.63 14.20 13.14
N PHE A 85 1.56 12.93 13.52
CA PHE A 85 0.76 11.93 12.83
C PHE A 85 0.23 10.85 13.77
N SER A 86 -0.76 10.09 13.31
CA SER A 86 -1.19 8.85 13.92
C SER A 86 -0.99 7.67 12.97
N LEU A 87 -0.74 6.50 13.54
CA LEU A 87 -0.53 5.25 12.86
C LEU A 87 -1.81 4.41 12.89
N SER A 88 -2.14 3.75 11.78
CA SER A 88 -3.19 2.73 11.73
C SER A 88 -2.63 1.50 11.04
N VAL A 89 -2.80 0.33 11.66
CA VAL A 89 -2.30 -0.93 11.10
C VAL A 89 -3.41 -1.97 11.15
N ASP A 90 -3.62 -2.64 10.02
CA ASP A 90 -4.64 -3.68 9.88
C ASP A 90 -4.03 -4.95 9.29
N SER A 91 -4.52 -6.11 9.73
CA SER A 91 -4.07 -7.41 9.22
C SER A 91 -5.00 -7.90 8.14
N THR A 92 -4.49 -8.09 6.94
CA THR A 92 -5.28 -8.56 5.79
C THR A 92 -4.64 -9.79 5.17
N PRO A 93 -5.37 -10.89 4.95
CA PRO A 93 -4.84 -12.04 4.22
C PRO A 93 -4.67 -11.68 2.74
N ASP A 94 -3.53 -12.01 2.15
CA ASP A 94 -3.33 -11.89 0.71
C ASP A 94 -3.97 -13.06 -0.07
N TRP A 95 -3.95 -12.99 -1.40
CA TRP A 95 -4.48 -14.05 -2.28
C TRP A 95 -3.79 -15.41 -2.08
N SER A 96 -2.55 -15.42 -1.58
CA SER A 96 -1.77 -16.63 -1.30
C SER A 96 -1.94 -17.15 0.15
N ARG A 97 -2.83 -16.51 0.94
CA ARG A 97 -3.07 -16.76 2.37
C ARG A 97 -1.90 -16.42 3.29
N ILE A 98 -0.99 -15.57 2.82
CA ILE A 98 0.04 -14.95 3.65
C ILE A 98 -0.58 -13.69 4.25
N ASP A 99 -0.58 -13.59 5.58
CA ASP A 99 -1.10 -12.39 6.22
C ASP A 99 -0.11 -11.22 6.05
N GLN A 100 -0.65 -10.06 5.73
CA GLN A 100 0.11 -8.83 5.53
C GLN A 100 -0.43 -7.73 6.46
N LEU A 101 0.46 -6.87 6.93
CA LEU A 101 0.09 -5.66 7.66
C LEU A 101 -0.05 -4.49 6.71
N THR A 102 -1.25 -3.93 6.62
CA THR A 102 -1.51 -2.67 5.94
C THR A 102 -1.06 -1.53 6.86
N VAL A 103 -0.13 -0.69 6.40
CA VAL A 103 0.36 0.47 7.18
C VAL A 103 -0.23 1.75 6.60
N ILE A 104 -1.00 2.46 7.43
CA ILE A 104 -1.65 3.72 7.09
C ILE A 104 -1.20 4.79 8.08
N VAL A 105 -0.95 6.00 7.59
CA VAL A 105 -0.71 7.18 8.41
C VAL A 105 -1.81 8.20 8.20
N ARG A 106 -2.14 8.90 9.27
CA ARG A 106 -3.05 10.05 9.24
C ARG A 106 -2.36 11.26 9.83
N TYR A 107 -2.45 12.39 9.15
CA TYR A 107 -1.83 13.63 9.57
C TYR A 107 -2.65 14.82 9.06
N VAL A 108 -2.34 16.01 9.56
CA VAL A 108 -2.95 17.25 9.10
C VAL A 108 -2.13 17.79 7.93
N SER A 109 -2.76 17.93 6.78
CA SER A 109 -2.13 18.45 5.57
C SER A 109 -1.54 19.84 5.84
N PRO A 110 -0.26 20.07 5.51
CA PRO A 110 0.39 21.37 5.72
C PRO A 110 -0.15 22.45 4.78
N ASN A 111 -0.88 22.07 3.72
CA ASN A 111 -1.36 22.99 2.69
C ASN A 111 -2.70 23.63 3.06
N ASP A 112 -3.66 22.82 3.52
CA ASP A 112 -5.05 23.24 3.75
C ASP A 112 -5.55 22.98 5.18
N GLY A 113 -4.70 22.39 6.05
CA GLY A 113 -5.05 22.10 7.43
C GLY A 113 -6.08 20.97 7.59
N LEU A 114 -6.36 20.20 6.53
CA LEU A 114 -7.34 19.11 6.58
C LEU A 114 -6.70 17.78 7.00
N PRO A 115 -7.42 16.93 7.77
CA PRO A 115 -6.94 15.60 8.08
C PRO A 115 -6.91 14.75 6.80
N ILE A 116 -5.77 14.15 6.51
CA ILE A 116 -5.59 13.24 5.38
C ILE A 116 -5.06 11.89 5.84
N GLU A 117 -5.57 10.84 5.21
CA GLU A 117 -5.14 9.47 5.40
C GLU A 117 -4.38 9.01 4.16
N ARG A 118 -3.26 8.33 4.39
CA ARG A 118 -2.36 7.85 3.33
C ARG A 118 -1.88 6.45 3.65
N PHE A 119 -2.07 5.56 2.69
CA PHE A 119 -1.45 4.23 2.68
C PHE A 119 0.04 4.35 2.39
N LEU A 120 0.87 3.63 3.16
CA LEU A 120 2.31 3.57 2.94
C LEU A 120 2.76 2.28 2.28
N THR A 121 2.35 1.13 2.82
CA THR A 121 2.78 -0.18 2.32
C THR A 121 1.97 -1.32 2.92
N PHE A 122 2.10 -2.50 2.31
CA PHE A 122 1.90 -3.78 2.98
C PHE A 122 3.24 -4.29 3.51
N LEU A 123 3.23 -4.92 4.68
CA LEU A 123 4.40 -5.60 5.25
C LEU A 123 4.05 -7.09 5.41
N GLU A 124 4.81 -7.96 4.75
CA GLU A 124 4.62 -9.41 4.85
C GLU A 124 4.97 -9.92 6.25
N MET A 125 4.02 -10.61 6.90
CA MET A 125 4.25 -11.14 8.23
C MET A 125 4.85 -12.55 8.18
N GLY A 126 6.06 -12.70 8.71
CA GLY A 126 6.61 -14.02 9.03
C GLY A 126 6.14 -14.59 10.37
N ASN A 127 5.59 -13.75 11.25
CA ASN A 127 5.16 -14.12 12.61
C ASN A 127 4.08 -13.16 13.13
N HIS A 128 3.01 -13.72 13.69
CA HIS A 128 1.79 -13.01 14.12
C HIS A 128 1.82 -12.51 15.58
N THR A 129 2.95 -12.57 16.28
CA THR A 129 3.06 -12.02 17.65
C THR A 129 3.03 -10.50 17.64
N GLY A 130 2.42 -9.89 18.66
CA GLY A 130 2.36 -8.43 18.81
C GLY A 130 3.72 -7.75 18.79
N GLU A 131 4.74 -8.42 19.33
CA GLU A 131 6.12 -7.94 19.31
C GLU A 131 6.74 -7.94 17.92
N SER A 132 6.55 -9.01 17.16
CA SER A 132 7.02 -9.10 15.77
C SER A 132 6.41 -7.99 14.92
N MET A 133 5.09 -7.81 15.02
CA MET A 133 4.35 -6.78 14.28
C MET A 133 4.78 -5.36 14.68
N ALA A 134 4.90 -5.09 15.98
CA ALA A 134 5.38 -3.78 16.47
C ALA A 134 6.78 -3.45 15.94
N LYS A 135 7.72 -4.39 16.04
CA LYS A 135 9.10 -4.22 15.56
C LYS A 135 9.14 -4.01 14.05
N MET A 136 8.38 -4.79 13.29
CA MET A 136 8.31 -4.71 11.84
C MET A 136 7.83 -3.32 11.38
N VAL A 137 6.70 -2.85 11.93
CA VAL A 137 6.14 -1.54 11.59
C VAL A 137 7.07 -0.41 12.05
N HIS A 138 7.58 -0.48 13.29
CA HIS A 138 8.50 0.54 13.80
C HIS A 138 9.78 0.63 12.97
N ASN A 139 10.41 -0.51 12.65
CA ASN A 139 11.61 -0.56 11.83
C ASN A 139 11.36 -0.01 10.42
N TYR A 140 10.23 -0.35 9.79
CA TYR A 140 9.86 0.21 8.50
C TYR A 140 9.74 1.74 8.55
N LEU A 141 9.06 2.29 9.56
CA LEU A 141 8.87 3.73 9.70
C LEU A 141 10.19 4.48 9.93
N ILE A 142 11.08 3.97 10.78
CA ILE A 142 12.34 4.66 11.11
C ILE A 142 13.42 4.43 10.04
N ASN A 143 13.54 3.21 9.50
CA ASN A 143 14.67 2.83 8.65
C ASN A 143 14.36 3.09 7.16
N GLU A 144 13.16 2.73 6.70
CA GLU A 144 12.79 2.85 5.28
C GLU A 144 12.10 4.18 4.97
N CYS A 145 11.26 4.66 5.89
CA CYS A 145 10.55 5.93 5.70
C CYS A 145 11.29 7.14 6.30
N LYS A 146 12.30 6.91 7.15
CA LYS A 146 13.02 7.98 7.88
C LYS A 146 12.07 8.95 8.59
N ILE A 147 11.03 8.40 9.23
CA ILE A 147 10.06 9.16 10.02
C ILE A 147 10.51 9.21 11.48
N ASP A 148 10.42 10.38 12.08
CA ASP A 148 10.62 10.56 13.52
C ASP A 148 9.40 10.03 14.29
N PHE A 149 9.50 8.81 14.80
CA PHE A 149 8.43 8.15 15.53
C PHE A 149 8.07 8.86 16.85
N SER A 150 8.94 9.73 17.39
CA SER A 150 8.62 10.54 18.58
C SER A 150 7.48 11.53 18.32
N LYS A 151 7.18 11.83 17.05
CA LYS A 151 6.05 12.66 16.64
C LYS A 151 4.74 11.89 16.44
N CYS A 152 4.74 10.58 16.62
CA CYS A 152 3.51 9.80 16.64
C CYS A 152 2.65 10.21 17.85
N ARG A 153 1.35 10.46 17.62
CA ARG A 153 0.38 10.91 18.64
C ARG A 153 -0.83 9.99 18.79
N GLY A 154 -0.96 8.99 17.93
CA GLY A 154 -2.04 8.01 18.01
C GLY A 154 -1.67 6.72 17.31
N GLN A 155 -2.26 5.63 17.76
CA GLN A 155 -2.15 4.32 17.13
C GLN A 155 -3.52 3.63 17.13
N SER A 156 -3.86 2.93 16.05
CA SER A 156 -5.13 2.21 15.93
C SER A 156 -4.96 0.87 15.21
N TYR A 157 -5.54 -0.18 15.79
CA TYR A 157 -5.45 -1.56 15.27
C TYR A 157 -6.78 -2.29 15.40
N ASP A 158 -6.87 -3.48 14.82
CA ASP A 158 -7.93 -4.43 15.11
C ASP A 158 -7.94 -4.82 16.61
N ASN A 159 -9.05 -5.41 17.05
CA ASN A 159 -9.19 -5.84 18.45
C ASN A 159 -8.57 -7.23 18.70
N SER A 160 -7.72 -7.75 17.80
CA SER A 160 -7.03 -9.03 18.00
C SER A 160 -6.11 -8.97 19.21
N ALA A 161 -6.02 -10.05 20.00
CA ALA A 161 -5.20 -10.08 21.22
C ALA A 161 -3.71 -9.77 20.95
N ASN A 162 -3.20 -10.10 19.76
CA ASN A 162 -1.82 -9.78 19.38
C ASN A 162 -1.62 -8.30 19.03
N MET A 163 -2.68 -7.57 18.68
CA MET A 163 -2.62 -6.15 18.33
C MET A 163 -3.05 -5.27 19.52
N SER A 164 -4.22 -5.56 20.09
CA SER A 164 -4.88 -4.83 21.19
C SER A 164 -4.61 -5.41 22.58
N GLY A 165 -3.74 -6.41 22.71
CA GLY A 165 -3.38 -7.00 24.00
C GLY A 165 -2.69 -6.00 24.94
N LYS A 166 -3.21 -5.81 26.15
CA LYS A 166 -2.70 -4.85 27.15
C LYS A 166 -1.31 -5.18 27.69
N TYR A 167 -0.87 -6.44 27.62
CA TYR A 167 0.38 -6.89 28.25
C TYR A 167 1.47 -7.31 27.26
N LYS A 168 1.08 -7.81 26.08
CA LYS A 168 2.01 -8.32 25.03
C LYS A 168 1.56 -7.96 23.61
N GLY A 169 0.53 -7.15 23.47
CA GLY A 169 0.04 -6.73 22.17
C GLY A 169 0.91 -5.62 21.57
N MET A 170 0.79 -5.44 20.26
CA MET A 170 1.45 -4.37 19.52
C MET A 170 1.23 -3.00 20.20
N GLN A 171 0.03 -2.72 20.70
CA GLN A 171 -0.30 -1.45 21.35
C GLN A 171 0.63 -1.10 22.52
N GLU A 172 0.93 -2.07 23.38
CA GLU A 172 1.72 -1.85 24.59
C GLU A 172 3.18 -1.62 24.23
N ILE A 173 3.67 -2.30 23.19
CA ILE A 173 5.05 -2.18 22.73
C ILE A 173 5.26 -0.82 22.06
N ILE A 174 4.30 -0.38 21.25
CA ILE A 174 4.36 0.96 20.63
C ILE A 174 4.21 2.06 21.68
N LEU A 175 3.37 1.87 22.72
CA LEU A 175 3.29 2.81 23.85
C LEU A 175 4.62 2.90 24.62
N LYS A 176 5.34 1.79 24.79
CA LYS A 176 6.68 1.79 25.41
C LYS A 176 7.71 2.56 24.58
N ILE A 177 7.62 2.48 23.25
CA ILE A 177 8.50 3.22 22.33
C ILE A 177 8.16 4.72 22.37
N ASN A 178 6.87 5.06 22.33
CA ASN A 178 6.41 6.44 22.41
C ASN A 178 5.13 6.53 23.24
N LYS A 179 5.27 7.00 24.48
CA LYS A 179 4.17 7.16 25.45
C LYS A 179 3.04 8.10 24.98
N TYR A 180 3.29 8.92 23.97
CA TYR A 180 2.30 9.85 23.41
C TYR A 180 1.50 9.24 22.25
N ALA A 181 1.87 8.05 21.75
CA ALA A 181 1.10 7.35 20.73
C ALA A 181 -0.12 6.67 21.36
N MET A 182 -1.16 7.44 21.71
CA MET A 182 -2.33 6.91 22.41
C MET A 182 -3.07 5.87 21.56
N TYR A 183 -3.39 4.72 22.18
CA TYR A 183 -4.14 3.67 21.51
C TYR A 183 -5.63 4.01 21.42
N ILE A 184 -6.17 3.90 20.21
CA ILE A 184 -7.59 4.04 19.91
C ILE A 184 -8.04 2.75 19.20
N PRO A 185 -8.94 1.95 19.80
CA PRO A 185 -9.41 0.72 19.15
C PRO A 185 -10.15 1.02 17.85
N CYS A 186 -10.02 0.14 16.86
CA CYS A 186 -10.73 0.31 15.59
C CYS A 186 -12.26 0.30 15.80
N ALA A 187 -12.92 1.40 15.44
CA ALA A 187 -14.37 1.54 15.55
C ALA A 187 -15.12 0.55 14.65
N GLY A 188 -14.64 0.29 13.43
CA GLY A 188 -15.25 -0.66 12.49
C GLY A 188 -15.27 -2.09 13.04
N HIS A 189 -14.16 -2.53 13.62
CA HIS A 189 -14.09 -3.83 14.29
C HIS A 189 -14.96 -3.88 15.54
N SER A 190 -14.96 -2.81 16.34
CA SER A 190 -15.80 -2.72 17.53
C SER A 190 -17.30 -2.79 17.18
N LEU A 191 -17.72 -2.13 16.10
CA LEU A 191 -19.09 -2.18 15.60
C LEU A 191 -19.47 -3.56 15.05
N ASN A 192 -18.58 -4.19 14.27
CA ASN A 192 -18.80 -5.54 13.74
C ASN A 192 -18.92 -6.59 14.87
N LEU A 193 -18.11 -6.45 15.93
CA LEU A 193 -18.21 -7.32 17.11
C LEU A 193 -19.56 -7.16 17.82
N VAL A 194 -20.02 -5.92 18.02
CA VAL A 194 -21.34 -5.66 18.62
C VAL A 194 -22.45 -6.21 17.72
N GLY A 195 -22.41 -5.99 16.41
CA GLY A 195 -23.41 -6.51 15.47
C GLY A 195 -23.50 -8.04 15.46
N ARG A 196 -22.36 -8.74 15.54
CA ARG A 196 -22.32 -10.21 15.67
C ARG A 196 -22.92 -10.68 17.01
N SER A 197 -22.71 -9.95 18.09
CA SER A 197 -23.27 -10.30 19.41
C SER A 197 -24.78 -10.06 19.55
N VAL A 198 -25.37 -9.23 18.67
CA VAL A 198 -26.82 -8.91 18.67
C VAL A 198 -27.60 -9.79 17.68
N SER A 199 -26.90 -10.53 16.81
CA SER A 199 -27.50 -11.52 15.90
C SER A 199 -27.67 -12.87 16.64
N ILE A 200 -28.62 -12.93 17.56
CA ILE A 200 -29.12 -14.18 18.18
C ILE A 200 -30.50 -14.48 17.59
#